data_AF-A0A0U5AWH5-F1
#
_entry.id   AF-A0A0U5AWH5-F1
#
_cell.length_a   1.000
_cell.length_b   1.000
_cell.length_c   1.000
_cell.angle_alpha   90.00
_cell.angle_beta   90.00
_cell.angle_gamma   90.00
#
_symmetry.space_group_name_H-M   'P 1'
#
loop_
_entity.id
_entity.type
_entity.pdbx_description
1 polymer ?
#
loop_
_entity_poly.entity_id
_entity_poly.type
_entity_poly.pdbx_seq_one_letter_code
_entity_poly.pdbx_strand_id
1 'polypeptide(L)'
;MLAKLDSRKGIYIGTGAGLILFVLLGFFPSAMMGGYVGLKLAELIMGPGSMGVVARLFTALSMIGAVLVTAVVFVLGGAIAGYILSGKLRAKEAGSKA
;
A
#
# COMPACT_ATOMS: atom_id res chain seq x y z
N MET A 1 18.00 12.15 22.63
CA MET A 1 16.83 12.81 22.00
C MET A 1 15.69 11.85 21.60
N LEU A 2 15.76 10.53 21.86
CA LEU A 2 14.73 9.54 21.50
C LEU A 2 13.57 9.38 22.53
N ALA A 3 13.58 10.12 23.64
CA ALA A 3 12.90 9.76 24.88
C ALA A 3 11.37 10.03 24.96
N LYS A 4 10.67 10.34 23.85
CA LYS A 4 9.19 10.45 23.82
C LYS A 4 8.68 10.16 22.41
N LEU A 5 8.72 8.91 21.99
CA LEU A 5 7.87 8.45 20.87
C LEU A 5 6.44 8.38 21.38
N ASP A 6 5.75 9.52 21.27
CA ASP A 6 4.31 9.58 21.45
C ASP A 6 3.64 8.68 20.38
N SER A 7 2.52 8.06 20.71
CA SER A 7 1.84 7.12 19.81
C SER A 7 1.52 7.76 18.45
N ARG A 8 1.26 9.08 18.46
CA ARG A 8 1.08 9.86 17.24
C ARG A 8 2.34 9.92 16.38
N LYS A 9 3.51 10.14 16.97
CA LYS A 9 4.80 10.18 16.25
C LYS A 9 5.12 8.82 15.62
N GLY A 10 4.80 7.75 16.33
CA GLY A 10 4.88 6.37 15.84
C GLY A 10 4.08 6.12 14.58
N ILE A 11 2.81 6.54 14.58
CA ILE A 11 1.94 6.47 13.42
C ILE A 11 2.51 7.29 12.26
N TYR A 12 2.93 8.54 12.48
CA TYR A 12 3.49 9.37 11.41
C TYR A 12 4.72 8.75 10.74
N ILE A 13 5.64 8.20 11.53
CA ILE A 13 6.84 7.52 11.01
C ILE A 13 6.44 6.23 10.28
N GLY A 14 5.50 5.47 10.82
CA GLY A 14 4.97 4.25 10.19
C GLY A 14 4.29 4.52 8.85
N THR A 15 3.45 5.55 8.77
CA THR A 15 2.81 5.99 7.53
C THR A 15 3.84 6.46 6.51
N GLY A 16 4.84 7.24 6.93
CA GLY A 16 5.92 7.70 6.05
C GLY A 16 6.74 6.53 5.49
N ALA A 17 7.11 5.57 6.34
CA ALA A 17 7.80 4.36 5.91
C ALA A 17 6.93 3.52 4.95
N GLY A 18 5.64 3.35 5.27
CA GLY A 18 4.68 2.66 4.40
C GLY A 18 4.55 3.32 3.03
N LEU A 19 4.53 4.66 2.97
CA LEU A 19 4.49 5.41 1.71
C LEU A 19 5.76 5.21 0.87
N ILE A 20 6.93 5.22 1.51
CA ILE A 20 8.21 4.97 0.81
C ILE A 20 8.23 3.54 0.26
N LEU A 21 7.85 2.55 1.06
CA LEU A 21 7.76 1.15 0.62
C LEU A 21 6.75 0.99 -0.52
N PHE A 22 5.62 1.69 -0.48
CA PHE A 22 4.67 1.71 -1.58
C PHE A 22 5.30 2.22 -2.88
N VAL A 23 6.00 3.36 -2.85
CA VAL A 23 6.62 3.91 -4.06
C VAL A 23 7.70 2.99 -4.63
N LEU A 24 8.53 2.40 -3.75
CA LEU A 24 9.66 1.57 -4.17
C LEU A 24 9.25 0.16 -4.61
N LEU A 25 8.28 -0.46 -3.93
CA LEU A 25 7.96 -1.88 -4.08
C LEU A 25 6.52 -2.14 -4.46
N GLY A 26 5.59 -1.22 -4.21
CA GLY A 26 4.16 -1.43 -4.44
C GLY A 26 3.65 -0.86 -5.76
N PHE A 27 4.07 0.37 -6.11
CA PHE A 27 3.48 1.16 -7.17
C PHE A 27 3.61 0.50 -8.55
N PHE A 28 4.84 0.19 -8.96
CA PHE A 28 5.10 -0.40 -10.27
C PHE A 28 4.51 -1.81 -10.45
N PRO A 29 4.77 -2.78 -9.55
CA PRO A 29 4.24 -4.13 -9.73
C PRO A 29 2.71 -4.19 -9.59
N SER A 30 2.09 -3.34 -8.76
CA SER A 30 0.62 -3.29 -8.69
C SER A 30 0.00 -2.76 -9.98
N ALA A 31 0.59 -1.73 -10.60
CA ALA A 31 0.15 -1.25 -11.90
C ALA A 31 0.28 -2.34 -12.97
N MET A 32 1.39 -3.09 -13.01
CA MET A 32 1.55 -4.19 -13.97
C MET A 32 0.52 -5.31 -13.76
N MET A 33 0.31 -5.73 -12.51
CA MET A 33 -0.72 -6.72 -12.14
C MET A 33 -2.12 -6.25 -12.54
N GLY A 34 -2.49 -5.00 -12.21
CA GLY A 34 -3.78 -4.41 -12.59
C GLY A 34 -3.96 -4.35 -14.11
N GLY A 35 -2.89 -4.07 -14.87
CA GLY A 35 -2.93 -4.10 -16.32
C GLY A 35 -3.26 -5.49 -16.88
N TYR A 36 -2.55 -6.52 -16.39
CA TYR A 36 -2.81 -7.91 -16.80
C TYR A 36 -4.23 -8.37 -16.46
N VAL A 37 -4.69 -8.07 -15.25
CA VAL A 37 -6.05 -8.41 -14.79
C VAL A 37 -7.10 -7.67 -15.62
N GLY A 38 -6.90 -6.38 -15.90
CA GLY A 38 -7.82 -5.58 -16.73
C GLY A 38 -7.93 -6.07 -18.17
N LEU A 39 -6.83 -6.50 -18.78
CA LEU A 39 -6.82 -7.15 -20.10
C LEU A 39 -7.63 -8.45 -20.08
N LYS A 40 -7.41 -9.32 -19.09
CA LYS A 40 -8.14 -10.59 -18.96
C LYS A 40 -9.63 -10.39 -18.70
N LEU A 41 -10.00 -9.38 -17.91
CA LEU A 41 -11.39 -8.98 -17.71
C LEU A 41 -12.04 -8.49 -19.00
N ALA A 42 -11.32 -7.69 -19.80
CA ALA A 42 -11.82 -7.22 -21.09
C ALA A 42 -12.04 -8.37 -22.08
N GLU A 43 -11.09 -9.31 -22.16
CA GLU A 43 -11.21 -10.53 -22.98
C GLU A 43 -12.41 -11.39 -22.57
N LEU A 44 -12.67 -11.52 -21.27
CA LEU A 44 -13.79 -12.30 -20.74
C LEU A 44 -15.15 -11.70 -21.11
N ILE A 45 -15.25 -10.37 -21.12
CA ILE A 45 -16.52 -9.66 -21.36
C ILE A 45 -16.78 -9.46 -22.87
N MET A 46 -15.74 -9.11 -23.65
CA MET A 46 -15.89 -8.77 -25.07
C MET A 46 -15.50 -9.88 -26.05
N GLY A 47 -14.91 -10.97 -25.57
CA GLY A 47 -14.43 -12.07 -26.39
C GLY A 47 -12.98 -11.90 -26.87
N PRO A 48 -12.33 -13.00 -27.30
CA PRO A 48 -10.92 -13.00 -27.68
C PRO A 48 -10.64 -12.10 -28.88
N GLY A 49 -9.60 -11.27 -28.79
CA GLY A 49 -9.14 -10.41 -29.89
C GLY A 49 -9.70 -8.99 -29.91
N SER A 50 -10.47 -8.57 -28.89
CA SER A 50 -10.94 -7.18 -28.77
C SER A 50 -9.79 -6.23 -28.36
N MET A 51 -8.77 -6.04 -29.19
CA MET A 51 -7.69 -5.04 -29.02
C MET A 51 -8.17 -3.60 -29.31
N GLY A 52 -9.44 -3.30 -29.00
CA GLY A 52 -10.06 -2.01 -29.22
C GLY A 52 -9.88 -1.04 -28.05
N VAL A 53 -10.47 0.14 -28.20
CA VAL A 53 -10.47 1.21 -27.17
C VAL A 53 -11.01 0.72 -25.82
N VAL A 54 -11.98 -0.21 -25.84
CA VAL A 54 -12.60 -0.74 -24.62
C VAL A 54 -11.62 -1.54 -23.77
N ALA A 55 -10.82 -2.43 -24.37
CA ALA A 55 -9.82 -3.19 -23.61
C ALA A 55 -8.77 -2.26 -22.97
N ARG A 56 -8.39 -1.18 -23.66
CA ARG A 56 -7.47 -0.16 -23.11
C ARG A 56 -8.09 0.58 -21.93
N LEU A 57 -9.38 0.89 -21.99
CA LEU A 57 -10.09 1.56 -20.91
C LEU A 57 -10.19 0.66 -19.67
N PHE A 58 -10.57 -0.61 -19.82
CA PHE A 58 -10.62 -1.58 -18.72
C PHE A 58 -9.24 -1.81 -18.09
N THR A 59 -8.21 -1.91 -18.91
CA THR A 59 -6.82 -2.01 -18.45
C THR A 59 -6.44 -0.80 -17.61
N ALA A 60 -6.68 0.42 -18.12
CA ALA A 60 -6.36 1.65 -17.39
C ALA A 60 -7.10 1.75 -16.05
N LEU A 61 -8.40 1.44 -16.03
CA LEU A 61 -9.20 1.43 -14.80
C LEU A 61 -8.69 0.40 -13.79
N SER A 62 -8.33 -0.80 -14.25
CA SER A 62 -7.81 -1.85 -13.39
C SER A 62 -6.40 -1.52 -12.85
N MET A 63 -5.53 -0.90 -13.66
CA MET A 63 -4.23 -0.37 -13.20
C MET A 63 -4.41 0.63 -12.07
N ILE A 64 -5.28 1.63 -12.26
CA ILE A 64 -5.53 2.65 -11.24
C ILE A 64 -6.12 2.00 -9.98
N GLY A 65 -7.09 1.10 -10.14
CA GLY A 65 -7.70 0.37 -9.03
C GLY A 65 -6.68 -0.42 -8.20
N ALA A 66 -5.82 -1.19 -8.87
CA ALA A 66 -4.78 -1.99 -8.20
C ALA A 66 -3.79 -1.11 -7.43
N VAL A 67 -3.38 0.02 -8.01
CA VAL A 67 -2.47 0.98 -7.38
C VAL A 67 -3.11 1.60 -6.15
N LEU A 68 -4.38 2.01 -6.23
CA LEU A 68 -5.10 2.61 -5.10
C LEU A 68 -5.27 1.63 -3.94
N VAL A 69 -5.67 0.38 -4.22
CA VAL A 69 -5.79 -0.66 -3.19
C VAL A 69 -4.44 -0.90 -2.53
N THR A 70 -3.38 -1.03 -3.32
CA THR A 70 -2.02 -1.25 -2.81
C THR A 70 -1.54 -0.06 -1.96
N ALA A 71 -1.81 1.17 -2.38
CA ALA A 71 -1.47 2.37 -1.62
C ALA A 71 -2.13 2.35 -0.24
N VAL A 72 -3.43 2.03 -0.17
CA VAL A 72 -4.17 1.93 1.09
C VAL A 72 -3.56 0.88 2.00
N VAL A 73 -3.24 -0.30 1.48
CA VAL A 73 -2.63 -1.39 2.27
C VAL A 73 -1.26 -0.99 2.83
N PHE A 74 -0.40 -0.38 2.03
CA PHE A 74 0.93 0.03 2.49
C PHE A 74 0.90 1.20 3.47
N VAL A 75 0.04 2.19 3.24
CA VAL A 75 -0.09 3.37 4.10
C VAL A 75 -0.74 3.01 5.43
N LEU A 76 -1.87 2.29 5.41
CA LEU A 76 -2.55 1.85 6.64
C LEU A 76 -1.75 0.76 7.36
N GLY A 77 -1.16 -0.18 6.62
CA GLY A 77 -0.30 -1.21 7.19
C GLY A 77 0.93 -0.61 7.86
N GLY A 78 1.56 0.38 7.23
CA GLY A 78 2.66 1.15 7.81
C GLY A 78 2.23 1.91 9.07
N ALA A 79 1.07 2.57 9.04
CA ALA A 79 0.52 3.28 10.20
C ALA A 79 0.27 2.34 11.40
N ILE A 80 -0.34 1.19 11.16
CA ILE A 80 -0.62 0.17 12.18
C ILE A 80 0.70 -0.40 12.72
N ALA A 81 1.66 -0.73 11.84
CA ALA A 81 2.97 -1.21 12.24
C ALA A 81 3.71 -0.18 13.11
N GLY A 82 3.69 1.09 12.72
CA GLY A 82 4.28 2.20 13.49
C GLY A 82 3.65 2.39 14.87
N TYR A 83 2.33 2.23 14.97
CA TYR A 83 1.60 2.24 16.24
C TYR A 83 2.04 1.09 17.17
N ILE A 84 2.06 -0.14 16.66
CA ILE A 84 2.45 -1.33 17.45
C ILE A 84 3.90 -1.21 17.90
N LEU A 85 4.80 -0.80 17.02
CA LEU A 85 6.23 -0.68 17.32
C LEU A 85 6.47 0.37 18.42
N SER A 86 5.78 1.50 18.34
CA SER A 86 5.88 2.57 19.34
C SER A 86 5.29 2.17 20.68
N GLY A 87 4.22 1.39 20.70
CA GLY A 87 3.66 0.80 21.92
C GLY A 87 4.64 -0.14 22.62
N LYS A 88 5.29 -1.04 21.87
CA LYS A 88 6.30 -1.97 22.41
C LYS A 88 7.53 -1.26 22.96
N LEU A 89 8.02 -0.24 22.25
CA LEU A 89 9.17 0.55 22.69
C LEU A 89 8.88 1.28 24.02
N ARG A 90 7.68 1.86 24.17
CA ARG A 90 7.24 2.49 25.42
C ARG A 90 7.15 1.48 26.58
N ALA A 91 6.61 0.29 26.33
CA ALA A 91 6.49 -0.75 27.36
C ALA A 91 7.87 -1.21 27.87
N LYS A 92 8.86 -1.33 26.97
CA LYS A 92 10.23 -1.71 27.32
C LYS A 92 10.94 -0.63 28.15
N GLU A 93 10.73 0.64 27.84
CA GLU A 93 11.27 1.76 28.64
C GLU A 93 10.62 1.87 30.03
N ALA A 94 9.33 1.57 30.15
CA ALA A 94 8.62 1.59 31.43
C ALA A 94 9.09 0.47 32.37
N GLY A 95 9.36 -0.73 31.85
CA GLY A 95 9.91 -1.86 32.62
C GLY A 95 11.38 -1.70 33.00
N SER A 96 12.14 -0.84 32.32
CA SER A 96 13.55 -0.57 32.64
C SER A 96 13.76 0.50 33.73
N LYS A 97 12.67 1.15 34.18
CA LYS A 97 12.69 2.18 35.24
C LYS A 97 12.11 1.71 36.58
N ALA A 98 11.73 0.43 36.68
CA ALA A 98 11.37 -0.24 37.93
C ALA A 98 12.55 -1.11 38.38
#